data_AF-A0A0L0T804-F1
#
_entry.id   AF-A0A0L0T804-F1
#
_cell.length_a   1.000
_cell.length_b   1.000
_cell.length_c   1.000
_cell.angle_alpha   90.00
_cell.angle_beta   90.00
_cell.angle_gamma   90.00
#
_symmetry.space_group_name_H-M   'P 1'
#
loop_
_entity.id
_entity.type
_entity.pdbx_description
1 polymer ?
#
loop_
_entity_poly.entity_id
_entity_poly.type
_entity_poly.pdbx_seq_one_letter_code
_entity_poly.pdbx_strand_id
1 'polypeptide(L)'
;MHLLFLYGEGLKVAASSGSSGLPLGKELGSPHVTPTGEPTPLGDVLVRVMRAQLAAYPHACVAPIFFEAAVRYATFFEDVPEYLPEALGVFADQRGLHSPHPWTRSRGSYLLLRFIKSVKSKMAPLVDTVLGALSDLLVIPPPAVPSGSAKGGQAASTFTLDMHLFETVGLLISLEDIPQAKRAEYLQMALAPLFLKAWSAGKPMPAHVPAGWFDEVIRPLAARVCFEMPVQCCDPRDAGTLVLLHEVVSLHRAMTAAQGNQWAEYLLTAYLPSVQSRQNSRRSTWPPSSSSR
;
A
#
# COMPACT_ATOMS: atom_id res chain seq x y z
N MET A 1 7.50 -15.07 23.34
CA MET A 1 7.48 -14.97 21.86
C MET A 1 8.47 -15.88 21.14
N HIS A 2 9.74 -15.98 21.54
CA HIS A 2 10.70 -16.87 20.85
C HIS A 2 10.26 -18.35 20.86
N LEU A 3 9.60 -18.80 21.93
CA LEU A 3 9.01 -20.15 21.99
C LEU A 3 7.83 -20.35 21.03
N LEU A 4 6.98 -19.33 20.84
CA LEU A 4 5.95 -19.32 19.79
C LEU A 4 6.60 -19.39 18.40
N PHE A 5 7.66 -18.61 18.20
CA PHE A 5 8.40 -18.63 16.95
C PHE A 5 8.96 -20.03 16.63
N LEU A 6 9.58 -20.69 17.60
CA LEU A 6 10.10 -22.05 17.46
C LEU A 6 8.98 -23.09 17.26
N TYR A 7 7.86 -22.93 17.96
CA TYR A 7 6.68 -23.79 17.80
C TYR A 7 6.11 -23.70 16.37
N GLY A 8 6.01 -22.49 15.81
CA GLY A 8 5.59 -22.28 14.43
C GLY A 8 6.55 -22.89 13.39
N GLU A 9 7.86 -22.80 13.60
CA GLU A 9 8.85 -23.45 12.73
C GLU A 9 8.73 -24.99 12.81
N GLY A 10 8.54 -25.55 14.01
CA GLY A 10 8.34 -26.99 14.20
C GLY A 10 7.10 -27.52 13.48
N LEU A 11 5.99 -26.78 13.50
CA LEU A 11 4.76 -27.10 12.76
C LEU A 11 4.96 -27.05 11.25
N LYS A 12 5.68 -26.04 10.75
CA LYS A 12 5.96 -25.88 9.32
C LYS A 12 6.84 -27.01 8.79
N VAL A 13 7.84 -27.43 9.57
CA VAL A 13 8.69 -28.58 9.27
C VAL A 13 7.86 -29.88 9.26
N ALA A 14 7.01 -30.09 10.25
CA ALA A 14 6.12 -31.26 10.33
C ALA A 14 5.09 -31.32 9.18
N ALA A 15 4.59 -30.19 8.72
CA ALA A 15 3.69 -30.12 7.56
C ALA A 15 4.42 -30.40 6.23
N SER A 16 5.71 -30.06 6.13
CA SER A 16 6.52 -30.26 4.92
C SER A 16 7.09 -31.67 4.75
N SER A 17 7.17 -32.47 5.83
CA SER A 17 7.83 -33.78 5.83
C SER A 17 6.96 -34.95 5.38
N GLY A 18 5.64 -34.80 5.23
CA GLY A 18 4.75 -35.77 4.59
C GLY A 18 4.70 -37.21 5.16
N SER A 19 5.43 -37.54 6.24
CA SER A 19 5.75 -38.94 6.59
C SER A 19 5.20 -39.42 7.94
N SER A 20 4.03 -38.95 8.39
CA SER A 20 3.34 -39.64 9.49
C SER A 20 1.84 -39.56 9.28
N GLY A 21 1.20 -40.71 9.05
CA GLY A 21 -0.24 -40.89 8.92
C GLY A 21 -1.05 -40.64 10.20
N LEU A 22 -0.73 -39.58 10.94
CA LEU A 22 -1.54 -39.03 12.01
C LEU A 22 -2.19 -37.74 11.47
N PRO A 23 -3.49 -37.49 11.71
CA PRO A 23 -4.19 -36.29 11.25
C PRO A 23 -3.73 -35.00 11.97
N LEU A 24 -2.51 -34.97 12.53
CA LEU A 24 -2.01 -33.92 13.39
C LEU A 24 -1.57 -32.65 12.64
N GLY A 25 -1.14 -32.75 11.38
CA GLY A 25 -0.49 -31.63 10.67
C GLY A 25 -1.42 -30.50 10.21
N LYS A 26 -2.68 -30.82 9.85
CA LYS A 26 -3.70 -29.82 9.48
C LYS A 26 -4.44 -29.29 10.71
N GLU A 27 -4.62 -30.15 11.70
CA GLU A 27 -5.36 -29.89 12.94
C GLU A 27 -4.63 -28.97 13.92
N LEU A 28 -3.32 -29.13 14.05
CA LEU A 28 -2.49 -28.33 14.95
C LEU A 28 -2.05 -26.98 14.34
N GLY A 29 -2.27 -26.79 13.04
CA GLY A 29 -1.94 -25.58 12.29
C GLY A 29 -3.06 -24.54 12.23
N SER A 30 -4.30 -24.93 12.54
CA SER A 30 -5.41 -23.98 12.67
C SER A 30 -5.29 -23.27 14.03
N PRO A 31 -5.12 -21.94 14.05
CA PRO A 31 -4.86 -21.21 15.28
C PRO A 31 -6.09 -21.02 16.16
N HIS A 32 -7.23 -21.66 15.88
CA HIS A 32 -8.36 -21.61 16.80
C HIS A 32 -9.07 -22.93 17.07
N VAL A 33 -9.59 -23.67 16.08
CA VAL A 33 -10.54 -24.76 16.36
C VAL A 33 -10.09 -26.07 15.72
N THR A 34 -10.00 -27.14 16.51
CA THR A 34 -10.06 -28.52 16.00
C THR A 34 -11.46 -28.78 15.43
N PRO A 35 -11.70 -29.73 14.51
CA PRO A 35 -13.02 -30.05 13.96
C PRO A 35 -13.99 -30.54 15.04
N THR A 36 -13.52 -30.76 16.27
CA THR A 36 -14.31 -31.05 17.47
C THR A 36 -14.82 -29.80 18.21
N GLY A 37 -14.43 -28.58 17.82
CA GLY A 37 -14.91 -27.34 18.42
C GLY A 37 -14.06 -26.78 19.57
N GLU A 38 -12.96 -27.43 19.92
CA GLU A 38 -12.13 -27.04 21.07
C GLU A 38 -10.99 -26.07 20.67
N PRO A 39 -10.60 -25.11 21.54
CA PRO A 39 -9.49 -24.21 21.29
C PRO A 39 -8.18 -24.98 21.12
N THR A 40 -7.44 -24.74 20.05
CA THR A 40 -6.10 -25.35 19.90
C THR A 40 -5.14 -24.76 20.94
N PRO A 41 -4.16 -25.54 21.44
CA PRO A 41 -3.15 -25.02 22.37
C PRO A 41 -2.40 -23.80 21.84
N LEU A 42 -2.24 -23.70 20.51
CA LEU A 42 -1.66 -22.53 19.86
C LEU A 42 -2.59 -21.32 19.93
N GLY A 43 -3.89 -21.50 19.64
CA GLY A 43 -4.90 -20.45 19.76
C GLY A 43 -4.99 -19.89 21.18
N ASP A 44 -5.00 -20.77 22.18
CA ASP A 44 -4.98 -20.38 23.60
C ASP A 44 -3.77 -19.51 23.95
N VAL A 45 -2.59 -19.85 23.42
CA VAL A 45 -1.39 -19.03 23.62
C VAL A 45 -1.51 -17.69 22.90
N LEU A 46 -2.03 -17.64 21.68
CA LEU A 46 -2.24 -16.40 20.93
C LEU A 46 -3.22 -15.46 21.64
N VAL A 47 -4.34 -15.99 22.15
CA VAL A 47 -5.30 -15.25 22.98
C VAL A 47 -4.62 -14.67 24.22
N ARG A 48 -3.78 -15.45 24.92
CA ARG A 48 -3.02 -14.95 26.08
C ARG A 48 -2.02 -13.87 25.70
N VAL A 49 -1.36 -13.98 24.54
CA VAL A 49 -0.44 -12.96 24.04
C VAL A 49 -1.16 -11.63 23.77
N MET A 50 -2.34 -11.69 23.14
CA MET A 50 -3.17 -10.51 22.89
C MET A 50 -3.65 -9.88 24.21
N ARG A 51 -4.25 -10.68 25.10
CA ARG A 51 -4.75 -10.21 26.40
C ARG A 51 -3.67 -9.64 27.33
N ALA A 52 -2.47 -10.21 27.28
CA ALA A 52 -1.33 -9.70 28.05
C ALA A 52 -0.74 -8.41 27.47
N GLN A 53 -1.27 -7.93 26.34
CA GLN A 53 -0.79 -6.76 25.60
C GLN A 53 0.73 -6.79 25.43
N LEU A 54 1.27 -7.93 25.01
CA LEU A 54 2.72 -8.15 25.05
C LEU A 54 3.50 -7.12 24.22
N ALA A 55 2.89 -6.58 23.16
CA ALA A 55 3.47 -5.50 22.37
C ALA A 55 3.60 -4.17 23.13
N ALA A 56 2.93 -3.98 24.27
CA ALA A 56 3.07 -2.79 25.12
C ALA A 56 4.35 -2.82 25.99
N TYR A 57 5.07 -3.95 26.01
CA TYR A 57 6.31 -4.06 26.77
C TYR A 57 7.39 -3.11 26.22
N PRO A 58 8.06 -2.30 27.07
CA PRO A 58 8.88 -1.15 26.64
C PRO A 58 10.26 -1.53 26.05
N HIS A 59 10.40 -2.73 25.48
CA HIS A 59 11.66 -3.18 24.89
C HIS A 59 11.57 -3.23 23.36
N ALA A 60 12.55 -2.61 22.69
CA ALA A 60 12.54 -2.38 21.25
C ALA A 60 12.38 -3.65 20.39
N CYS A 61 12.81 -4.81 20.88
CA CYS A 61 12.66 -6.08 20.16
C CYS A 61 11.25 -6.68 20.22
N VAL A 62 10.40 -6.28 21.17
CA VAL A 62 9.13 -6.99 21.40
C VAL A 62 8.10 -6.68 20.32
N ALA A 63 7.95 -5.40 19.92
CA ALA A 63 7.03 -5.03 18.86
C ALA A 63 7.37 -5.67 17.49
N PRO A 64 8.63 -5.66 17.02
CA PRO A 64 9.02 -6.40 15.81
C PRO A 64 8.68 -7.90 15.88
N ILE A 65 8.96 -8.55 17.02
CA ILE A 65 8.64 -9.98 17.18
C ILE A 65 7.12 -10.20 17.16
N PHE A 66 6.34 -9.29 17.74
CA PHE A 66 4.88 -9.32 17.67
C PHE A 66 4.40 -9.20 16.22
N PHE A 67 4.96 -8.29 15.42
CA PHE A 67 4.59 -8.14 14.00
C PHE A 67 4.85 -9.41 13.20
N GLU A 68 6.00 -10.06 13.39
CA GLU A 68 6.30 -11.35 12.75
C GLU A 68 5.31 -12.43 13.16
N ALA A 69 4.95 -12.49 14.45
CA ALA A 69 3.97 -13.43 14.96
C ALA A 69 2.58 -13.17 14.37
N ALA A 70 2.14 -11.91 14.32
CA ALA A 70 0.85 -11.53 13.74
C ALA A 70 0.74 -11.94 12.26
N VAL A 71 1.79 -11.69 11.47
CA VAL A 71 1.85 -12.12 10.05
C VAL A 71 1.88 -13.64 9.93
N ARG A 72 2.66 -14.33 10.77
CA ARG A 72 2.79 -15.79 10.71
C ARG A 72 1.48 -16.50 11.05
N TYR A 73 0.74 -15.98 12.02
CA TYR A 73 -0.52 -16.56 12.49
C TYR A 73 -1.73 -15.75 12.02
N ALA A 74 -1.67 -15.14 10.83
CA ALA A 74 -2.72 -14.25 10.34
C ALA A 74 -4.13 -14.90 10.28
N THR A 75 -4.19 -16.22 10.02
CA THR A 75 -5.45 -16.98 10.03
C THR A 75 -6.19 -16.91 11.37
N PHE A 76 -5.47 -16.72 12.49
CA PHE A 76 -6.07 -16.49 13.81
C PHE A 76 -7.01 -15.29 13.81
N PHE A 77 -6.64 -14.23 13.10
CA PHE A 77 -7.42 -13.00 13.03
C PHE A 77 -8.57 -13.10 12.03
N GLU A 78 -8.54 -14.07 11.10
CA GLU A 78 -9.69 -14.39 10.27
C GLU A 78 -10.76 -15.15 11.08
N ASP A 79 -10.33 -16.06 11.96
CA ASP A 79 -11.20 -16.84 12.84
C ASP A 79 -11.72 -16.00 14.02
N VAL A 80 -10.87 -15.14 14.58
CA VAL A 80 -11.12 -14.33 15.78
C VAL A 80 -10.88 -12.85 15.48
N PRO A 81 -11.77 -12.20 14.70
CA PRO A 81 -11.57 -10.82 14.25
C PRO A 81 -11.64 -9.77 15.36
N GLU A 82 -12.08 -10.13 16.57
CA GLU A 82 -12.11 -9.24 17.74
C GLU A 82 -10.72 -8.68 18.12
N TYR A 83 -9.65 -9.45 17.90
CA TYR A 83 -8.27 -9.02 18.18
C TYR A 83 -7.61 -8.27 17.00
N LEU A 84 -8.26 -8.23 15.84
CA LEU A 84 -7.71 -7.60 14.64
C LEU A 84 -7.49 -6.08 14.80
N PRO A 85 -8.44 -5.29 15.34
CA PRO A 85 -8.23 -3.86 15.57
C PRO A 85 -7.06 -3.58 16.51
N GLU A 86 -6.88 -4.39 17.56
CA GLU A 86 -5.77 -4.26 18.49
C GLU A 86 -4.43 -4.51 17.78
N ALA A 87 -4.32 -5.59 16.99
CA ALA A 87 -3.10 -5.89 16.24
C ALA A 87 -2.75 -4.77 15.24
N LEU A 88 -3.75 -4.27 14.48
CA LEU A 88 -3.56 -3.15 13.55
C LEU A 88 -3.15 -1.86 14.28
N GLY A 89 -3.71 -1.59 15.46
CA GLY A 89 -3.31 -0.45 16.29
C GLY A 89 -1.84 -0.51 16.70
N VAL A 90 -1.32 -1.69 17.05
CA VAL A 90 0.11 -1.88 17.37
C VAL A 90 1.01 -1.61 16.16
N PHE A 91 0.58 -1.97 14.94
CA PHE A 91 1.32 -1.63 13.72
C PHE A 91 1.33 -0.11 13.48
N ALA A 92 0.18 0.54 13.67
CA ALA A 92 -0.04 1.92 13.32
C ALA A 92 0.45 2.94 14.37
N ASP A 93 0.91 2.53 15.55
CA ASP A 93 1.35 3.47 16.60
C ASP A 93 2.87 3.66 16.69
N GLN A 94 3.34 4.29 17.78
CA GLN A 94 4.75 4.57 18.10
C GLN A 94 5.65 3.33 18.19
N ARG A 95 5.07 2.14 18.30
CA ARG A 95 5.79 0.86 18.34
C ARG A 95 6.10 0.32 16.95
N GLY A 96 5.32 0.73 15.95
CA GLY A 96 5.45 0.32 14.56
C GLY A 96 5.80 1.49 13.64
N LEU A 97 4.80 1.93 12.88
CA LEU A 97 4.96 2.89 11.79
C LEU A 97 5.30 4.31 12.25
N HIS A 98 4.92 4.70 13.48
CA HIS A 98 5.33 5.97 14.07
C HIS A 98 6.58 5.86 14.95
N SER A 99 7.29 4.72 14.89
CA SER A 99 8.49 4.51 15.69
C SER A 99 9.57 5.56 15.37
N PRO A 100 10.31 6.06 16.37
CA PRO A 100 11.45 6.94 16.13
C PRO A 100 12.53 6.26 15.29
N HIS A 101 12.63 4.93 15.33
CA HIS A 101 13.67 4.17 14.66
C HIS A 101 13.30 3.84 13.20
N PRO A 102 14.06 4.33 12.18
CA PRO A 102 13.71 4.16 10.77
C PRO A 102 13.58 2.71 10.31
N TRP A 103 14.43 1.80 10.83
CA TRP A 103 14.36 0.37 10.50
C TRP A 103 13.06 -0.26 10.98
N THR A 104 12.54 0.16 12.15
CA THR A 104 11.28 -0.35 12.70
C THR A 104 10.11 0.08 11.84
N ARG A 105 10.11 1.35 11.38
CA ARG A 105 9.09 1.86 10.45
C ARG A 105 9.09 1.08 9.13
N SER A 106 10.26 0.93 8.50
CA SER A 106 10.39 0.23 7.22
C SER A 106 10.09 -1.27 7.33
N ARG A 107 10.49 -1.93 8.42
CA ARG A 107 10.10 -3.33 8.66
C ARG A 107 8.60 -3.45 8.94
N GLY A 108 8.06 -2.51 9.73
CA GLY A 108 6.66 -2.45 10.13
C GLY A 108 5.72 -2.27 8.95
N SER A 109 6.04 -1.39 8.00
CA SER A 109 5.23 -1.16 6.78
C SER A 109 5.14 -2.42 5.90
N TYR A 110 6.26 -3.11 5.68
CA TYR A 110 6.31 -4.36 4.94
C TYR A 110 5.47 -5.45 5.63
N LEU A 111 5.61 -5.58 6.96
CA LEU A 111 4.85 -6.58 7.72
C LEU A 111 3.36 -6.23 7.77
N LEU A 112 3.00 -4.94 7.88
CA LEU A 112 1.60 -4.49 7.81
C LEU A 112 0.98 -4.86 6.45
N LEU A 113 1.66 -4.57 5.34
CA LEU A 113 1.20 -4.93 4.01
C LEU A 113 0.92 -6.42 3.90
N ARG A 114 1.85 -7.25 4.40
CA ARG A 114 1.69 -8.71 4.39
C ARG A 114 0.53 -9.17 5.28
N PHE A 115 0.41 -8.58 6.47
CA PHE A 115 -0.66 -8.90 7.40
C PHE A 115 -2.02 -8.59 6.79
N ILE A 116 -2.23 -7.39 6.27
CA ILE A 116 -3.48 -6.95 5.62
C ILE A 116 -3.82 -7.83 4.41
N LYS A 117 -2.82 -8.22 3.59
CA LYS A 117 -3.04 -9.18 2.50
C LYS A 117 -3.60 -10.52 2.99
N SER A 118 -3.16 -10.98 4.16
CA SER A 118 -3.61 -12.24 4.76
C SER A 118 -4.96 -12.18 5.46
N VAL A 119 -5.44 -11.00 5.85
CA VAL A 119 -6.74 -10.83 6.53
C VAL A 119 -7.73 -9.99 5.71
N LYS A 120 -7.52 -9.90 4.39
CA LYS A 120 -8.25 -9.01 3.46
C LYS A 120 -9.77 -9.09 3.63
N SER A 121 -10.29 -10.30 3.86
CA SER A 121 -11.71 -10.62 4.03
C SER A 121 -12.38 -9.91 5.22
N LYS A 122 -11.59 -9.46 6.22
CA LYS A 122 -12.06 -8.80 7.44
C LYS A 122 -11.78 -7.30 7.48
N MET A 123 -11.13 -6.75 6.44
CA MET A 123 -10.61 -5.38 6.48
C MET A 123 -11.64 -4.30 6.19
N ALA A 124 -12.69 -4.59 5.42
CA ALA A 124 -13.71 -3.61 5.01
C ALA A 124 -14.24 -2.69 6.15
N PRO A 125 -14.62 -3.20 7.34
CA PRO A 125 -15.09 -2.35 8.45
C PRO A 125 -14.00 -1.52 9.12
N LEU A 126 -12.71 -1.83 8.89
CA LEU A 126 -11.57 -1.21 9.56
C LEU A 126 -10.84 -0.18 8.68
N VAL A 127 -11.24 -0.04 7.41
CA VAL A 127 -10.53 0.81 6.44
C VAL A 127 -10.43 2.26 6.88
N ASP A 128 -11.52 2.88 7.35
CA ASP A 128 -11.50 4.26 7.85
C ASP A 128 -10.47 4.45 8.96
N THR A 129 -10.46 3.52 9.92
CA THR A 129 -9.59 3.57 11.09
C THR A 129 -8.12 3.43 10.68
N VAL A 130 -7.83 2.45 9.81
CA VAL A 130 -6.46 2.20 9.36
C VAL A 130 -5.97 3.34 8.48
N LEU A 131 -6.74 3.78 7.49
CA LEU A 131 -6.35 4.89 6.63
C LEU A 131 -6.18 6.20 7.41
N GLY A 132 -7.05 6.48 8.39
CA GLY A 132 -6.88 7.61 9.30
C GLY A 132 -5.55 7.56 10.05
N ALA A 133 -5.19 6.39 10.58
CA ALA A 133 -3.94 6.17 11.30
C ALA A 133 -2.68 6.18 10.41
N LEU A 134 -2.83 6.11 9.08
CA LEU A 134 -1.71 6.19 8.12
C LEU A 134 -1.61 7.56 7.45
N SER A 135 -2.62 8.43 7.60
CA SER A 135 -2.79 9.64 6.79
C SER A 135 -1.64 10.65 6.92
N ASP A 136 -1.09 10.82 8.11
CA ASP A 136 0.04 11.71 8.38
C ASP A 136 1.36 11.18 7.81
N LEU A 137 1.52 9.85 7.75
CA LEU A 137 2.68 9.19 7.14
C LEU A 137 2.72 9.31 5.61
N LEU A 138 1.58 9.63 4.97
CA LEU A 138 1.50 9.90 3.53
C LEU A 138 1.95 11.32 3.17
N VAL A 139 2.12 12.20 4.17
CA VAL A 139 2.58 13.56 3.95
C VAL A 139 4.09 13.58 3.81
N ILE A 140 4.58 14.11 2.67
CA ILE A 140 6.00 14.38 2.48
C ILE A 140 6.38 15.55 3.40
N PRO A 141 7.27 15.38 4.39
CA PRO A 141 7.74 16.50 5.21
C PRO A 141 8.55 17.49 4.36
N PRO A 142 8.51 18.81 4.62
CA PRO A 142 9.36 19.77 3.93
C PRO A 142 10.84 19.42 4.16
N PRO A 143 11.74 19.67 3.19
CA PRO A 143 13.16 19.50 3.42
C PRO A 143 13.55 20.41 4.61
N ALA A 144 14.25 19.85 5.60
CA ALA A 144 14.72 20.64 6.73
C ALA A 144 15.62 21.75 6.19
N VAL A 145 15.20 23.01 6.36
CA VAL A 145 16.08 24.16 6.11
C VAL A 145 17.21 24.10 7.13
N PRO A 146 18.49 24.10 6.73
CA PRO A 146 19.57 24.10 7.68
C PRO A 146 19.59 25.47 8.38
N SER A 147 18.94 25.55 9.54
CA SER A 147 19.18 26.65 10.48
C SER A 147 20.59 26.47 11.03
N GLY A 148 21.39 27.53 10.92
CA GLY A 148 22.84 27.47 11.08
C GLY A 148 23.33 26.85 12.40
N SER A 149 24.53 26.26 12.30
CA SER A 149 25.43 25.92 13.40
C SER A 149 25.07 24.72 14.28
N ALA A 150 25.34 23.52 13.77
CA ALA A 150 25.89 22.44 14.59
C ALA A 150 26.78 21.52 13.74
N LYS A 151 28.04 21.37 14.15
CA LYS A 151 28.99 20.41 13.60
C LYS A 151 28.53 18.99 13.95
N GLY A 152 28.47 18.11 12.95
CA GLY A 152 28.43 16.66 13.14
C GLY A 152 27.02 16.07 13.07
N GLY A 153 26.77 15.32 11.99
CA GLY A 153 25.54 14.55 11.77
C GLY A 153 24.67 15.17 10.69
N GLN A 154 24.85 14.71 9.44
CA GLN A 154 23.87 14.93 8.39
C GLN A 154 22.52 14.35 8.84
N ALA A 155 21.66 15.19 9.43
CA ALA A 155 20.23 14.92 9.48
C ALA A 155 19.64 15.27 8.11
N ALA A 156 20.13 14.59 7.07
CA ALA A 156 19.34 14.42 5.87
C ALA A 156 18.07 13.71 6.35
N SER A 157 16.93 14.40 6.33
CA SER A 157 15.64 13.75 6.49
C SER A 157 15.52 12.74 5.36
N THR A 158 15.96 11.50 5.59
CA THR A 158 15.77 10.36 4.70
C THR A 158 14.29 10.03 4.72
N PHE A 159 13.51 10.90 4.11
CA PHE A 159 12.15 10.62 3.71
C PHE A 159 12.26 9.68 2.51
N THR A 160 12.47 8.40 2.81
CA THR A 160 12.24 7.34 1.85
C THR A 160 10.74 7.12 1.84
N LEU A 161 10.08 7.51 0.74
CA LEU A 161 8.70 7.10 0.47
C LEU A 161 8.63 5.59 0.66
N ASP A 162 7.89 5.14 1.66
CA ASP A 162 7.74 3.72 1.90
C ASP A 162 6.72 3.16 0.91
N MET A 163 7.21 2.53 -0.14
CA MET A 163 6.37 1.96 -1.21
C MET A 163 5.33 0.98 -0.64
N HIS A 164 5.67 0.25 0.43
CA HIS A 164 4.73 -0.68 1.07
C HIS A 164 3.54 0.04 1.71
N LEU A 165 3.73 1.29 2.18
CA LEU A 165 2.65 2.09 2.74
C LEU A 165 1.66 2.50 1.65
N PHE A 166 2.15 2.98 0.50
CA PHE A 166 1.29 3.31 -0.64
C PHE A 166 0.60 2.06 -1.22
N GLU A 167 1.30 0.93 -1.29
CA GLU A 167 0.69 -0.34 -1.70
C GLU A 167 -0.40 -0.78 -0.71
N THR A 168 -0.17 -0.61 0.59
CA THR A 168 -1.16 -0.90 1.64
C THR A 168 -2.40 -0.04 1.47
N VAL A 169 -2.24 1.27 1.27
CA VAL A 169 -3.35 2.18 1.04
C VAL A 169 -4.10 1.83 -0.23
N GLY A 170 -3.42 1.55 -1.34
CA GLY A 170 -4.04 1.11 -2.58
C GLY A 170 -4.81 -0.22 -2.43
N LEU A 171 -4.25 -1.17 -1.68
CA LEU A 171 -4.90 -2.44 -1.35
C LEU A 171 -6.20 -2.23 -0.56
N LEU A 172 -6.18 -1.34 0.44
CA LEU A 172 -7.36 -1.01 1.25
C LEU A 172 -8.44 -0.32 0.42
N ILE A 173 -8.06 0.62 -0.46
CA ILE A 173 -9.01 1.33 -1.32
C ILE A 173 -9.65 0.39 -2.37
N SER A 174 -8.92 -0.64 -2.79
CA SER A 174 -9.38 -1.60 -3.82
C SER A 174 -10.24 -2.76 -3.28
N LEU A 175 -10.62 -2.74 -2.00
CA LEU A 175 -11.54 -3.75 -1.46
C LEU A 175 -12.93 -3.62 -2.11
N GLU A 176 -13.48 -4.74 -2.57
CA GLU A 176 -14.75 -4.80 -3.32
C GLU A 176 -15.95 -4.37 -2.47
N ASP A 177 -15.92 -4.70 -1.17
CA ASP A 177 -16.96 -4.39 -0.19
C ASP A 177 -17.11 -2.89 0.12
N ILE A 178 -16.20 -2.04 -0.38
CA ILE A 178 -16.26 -0.60 -0.22
C ILE A 178 -17.08 0.02 -1.37
N PRO A 179 -18.09 0.86 -1.10
CA PRO A 179 -18.81 1.59 -2.14
C PRO A 179 -17.88 2.47 -3.00
N GLN A 180 -18.14 2.55 -4.31
CA GLN A 180 -17.29 3.30 -5.25
C GLN A 180 -17.12 4.78 -4.86
N ALA A 181 -18.16 5.42 -4.36
CA ALA A 181 -18.10 6.81 -3.89
C ALA A 181 -17.07 6.99 -2.76
N LYS A 182 -17.03 6.04 -1.81
CA LYS A 182 -16.10 6.07 -0.68
C LYS A 182 -14.66 5.75 -1.10
N ARG A 183 -14.48 4.87 -2.10
CA ARG A 183 -13.16 4.62 -2.71
C ARG A 183 -12.56 5.88 -3.32
N ALA A 184 -13.38 6.68 -4.00
CA ALA A 184 -12.95 7.96 -4.57
C ALA A 184 -12.51 8.96 -3.49
N GLU A 185 -13.26 9.05 -2.39
CA GLU A 185 -12.91 9.90 -1.24
C GLU A 185 -11.57 9.48 -0.62
N TYR A 186 -11.36 8.18 -0.36
CA TYR A 186 -10.08 7.69 0.17
C TYR A 186 -8.91 7.93 -0.79
N LEU A 187 -9.14 7.78 -2.09
CA LEU A 187 -8.13 8.04 -3.11
C LEU A 187 -7.75 9.52 -3.12
N GLN A 188 -8.75 10.41 -3.04
CA GLN A 188 -8.51 11.85 -2.90
C GLN A 188 -7.73 12.16 -1.63
N MET A 189 -8.09 11.58 -0.48
CA MET A 189 -7.37 11.77 0.77
C MET A 189 -5.90 11.30 0.68
N ALA A 190 -5.66 10.14 0.06
CA ALA A 190 -4.31 9.57 -0.06
C ALA A 190 -3.41 10.36 -1.04
N LEU A 191 -3.99 10.87 -2.12
CA LEU A 191 -3.24 11.56 -3.18
C LEU A 191 -3.17 13.08 -2.98
N ALA A 192 -4.14 13.69 -2.30
CA ALA A 192 -4.16 15.13 -2.01
C ALA A 192 -2.86 15.66 -1.40
N PRO A 193 -2.23 15.04 -0.38
CA PRO A 193 -0.98 15.57 0.18
C PRO A 193 0.20 15.47 -0.81
N LEU A 194 0.19 14.47 -1.71
CA LEU A 194 1.19 14.35 -2.77
C LEU A 194 1.01 15.44 -3.83
N PHE A 195 -0.23 15.65 -4.26
CA PHE A 195 -0.55 16.64 -5.28
C PHE A 195 -0.46 18.06 -4.72
N LEU A 196 -1.06 18.39 -3.59
CA LEU A 196 -1.08 19.76 -3.05
C LEU A 196 0.32 20.33 -2.83
N LYS A 197 1.29 19.50 -2.43
CA LYS A 197 2.69 19.91 -2.29
C LYS A 197 3.45 19.96 -3.62
N ALA A 198 3.11 19.09 -4.57
CA ALA A 198 3.61 19.17 -5.94
C ALA A 198 2.95 20.30 -6.77
N TRP A 199 1.79 20.80 -6.33
CA TRP A 199 0.85 21.60 -7.12
C TRP A 199 0.54 22.98 -6.53
N SER A 200 1.12 23.36 -5.39
CA SER A 200 0.90 24.70 -4.83
C SER A 200 1.50 25.77 -5.76
N ALA A 201 0.63 26.26 -6.64
CA ALA A 201 0.68 27.36 -7.58
C ALA A 201 1.90 28.31 -7.47
N GLY A 202 2.62 28.45 -8.59
CA GLY A 202 3.42 29.64 -8.89
C GLY A 202 4.73 29.82 -8.11
N LYS A 203 5.15 28.84 -7.29
CA LYS A 203 6.47 28.83 -6.66
C LYS A 203 7.40 27.86 -7.38
N PRO A 204 8.71 28.16 -7.50
CA PRO A 204 9.67 27.22 -8.05
C PRO A 204 9.64 25.92 -7.26
N MET A 205 9.75 24.80 -7.97
CA MET A 205 9.80 23.46 -7.41
C MET A 205 10.81 23.44 -6.24
N PRO A 206 10.48 22.84 -5.08
CA PRO A 206 11.41 22.79 -3.96
C PRO A 206 12.77 22.24 -4.37
N ALA A 207 13.87 22.83 -3.90
CA ALA A 207 15.24 22.50 -4.34
C ALA A 207 15.68 21.03 -4.14
N HIS A 208 14.89 20.23 -3.41
CA HIS A 208 15.14 18.79 -3.20
C HIS A 208 14.52 17.90 -4.29
N VAL A 209 13.68 18.46 -5.16
CA VAL A 209 13.11 17.73 -6.30
C VAL A 209 14.14 17.74 -7.43
N PRO A 210 14.52 16.57 -7.99
CA PRO A 210 15.48 16.49 -9.09
C PRO A 210 15.06 17.38 -10.25
N ALA A 211 16.02 18.12 -10.82
CA ALA A 211 15.81 18.84 -12.06
C ALA A 211 15.32 17.86 -13.13
N GLY A 212 14.23 18.18 -13.83
CA GLY A 212 13.63 17.31 -14.84
C GLY A 212 12.57 16.34 -14.32
N TRP A 213 12.38 16.15 -13.00
CA TRP A 213 11.35 15.22 -12.47
C TRP A 213 9.94 15.52 -12.99
N PHE A 214 9.61 16.80 -13.15
CA PHE A 214 8.34 17.19 -13.74
C PHE A 214 8.21 16.67 -15.18
N ASP A 215 9.25 16.85 -15.98
CA ASP A 215 9.25 16.55 -17.41
C ASP A 215 9.41 15.05 -17.69
N GLU A 216 10.15 14.35 -16.84
CA GLU A 216 10.52 12.94 -16.99
C GLU A 216 9.52 11.98 -16.32
N VAL A 217 8.78 12.43 -15.30
CA VAL A 217 7.93 11.54 -14.49
C VAL A 217 6.49 12.04 -14.42
N ILE A 218 6.27 13.29 -13.99
CA ILE A 218 4.91 13.80 -13.76
C ILE A 218 4.16 14.03 -15.08
N ARG A 219 4.80 14.68 -16.05
CA ARG A 219 4.20 15.00 -17.34
C ARG A 219 3.83 13.74 -18.15
N PRO A 220 4.68 12.70 -18.24
CA PRO A 220 4.30 11.43 -18.85
C PRO A 220 3.22 10.66 -18.08
N LEU A 221 3.25 10.69 -16.74
CA LEU A 221 2.27 10.00 -15.91
C LEU A 221 0.88 10.65 -16.04
N ALA A 222 0.81 11.98 -15.95
CA ALA A 222 -0.43 12.73 -16.16
C ALA A 222 -1.02 12.46 -17.54
N ALA A 223 -0.18 12.38 -18.58
CA ALA A 223 -0.63 12.06 -19.93
C ALA A 223 -1.20 10.63 -20.02
N ARG A 224 -0.58 9.63 -19.38
CA ARG A 224 -1.13 8.26 -19.32
C ARG A 224 -2.44 8.19 -18.56
N VAL A 225 -2.56 8.88 -17.44
CA VAL A 225 -3.81 8.95 -16.68
C VAL A 225 -4.90 9.64 -17.49
N CYS A 226 -4.59 10.69 -18.25
CA CYS A 226 -5.58 11.39 -19.06
C CYS A 226 -6.03 10.60 -20.30
N PHE A 227 -5.14 9.81 -20.92
CA PHE A 227 -5.40 9.24 -22.25
C PHE A 227 -5.43 7.71 -22.31
N GLU A 228 -4.75 7.00 -21.40
CA GLU A 228 -4.71 5.52 -21.41
C GLU A 228 -5.69 4.92 -20.40
N MET A 229 -5.80 5.51 -19.20
CA MET A 229 -6.69 5.00 -18.15
C MET A 229 -8.16 4.94 -18.60
N PRO A 230 -8.76 6.00 -19.20
CA PRO A 230 -10.16 5.96 -19.63
C PRO A 230 -10.45 4.90 -20.71
N VAL A 231 -9.43 4.51 -21.49
CA VAL A 231 -9.57 3.53 -22.57
C VAL A 231 -9.51 2.09 -22.04
N GLN A 232 -8.84 1.89 -20.91
CA GLN A 232 -8.55 0.55 -20.38
C GLN A 232 -9.54 0.09 -19.31
N CYS A 233 -10.11 0.99 -18.52
CA CYS A 233 -10.95 0.62 -17.38
C CYS A 233 -12.40 1.07 -17.45
N CYS A 234 -12.79 1.90 -18.42
CA CYS A 234 -14.11 2.51 -18.45
C CYS A 234 -15.03 1.91 -19.53
N ASP A 235 -16.20 1.41 -19.14
CA ASP A 235 -17.31 1.18 -20.08
C ASP A 235 -18.02 2.53 -20.33
N PRO A 236 -18.13 3.01 -21.58
CA PRO A 236 -18.81 4.27 -21.89
C PRO A 236 -20.30 4.29 -21.52
N ARG A 237 -20.89 3.15 -21.15
CA ARG A 237 -22.28 3.03 -20.70
C ARG A 237 -22.45 3.13 -19.18
N ASP A 238 -21.35 3.13 -18.42
CA ASP A 238 -21.38 3.23 -16.96
C ASP A 238 -21.39 4.70 -16.49
N ALA A 239 -22.25 5.03 -15.53
CA ALA A 239 -22.31 6.36 -14.92
C ALA A 239 -21.03 6.68 -14.12
N GLY A 240 -20.35 5.67 -13.56
CA GLY A 240 -19.06 5.82 -12.88
C GLY A 240 -17.95 6.32 -13.81
N THR A 241 -18.02 5.96 -15.10
CA THR A 241 -17.10 6.43 -16.15
C THR A 241 -17.17 7.94 -16.35
N LEU A 242 -18.36 8.54 -16.26
CA LEU A 242 -18.52 9.98 -16.45
C LEU A 242 -17.85 10.79 -15.33
N VAL A 243 -17.88 10.28 -14.10
CA VAL A 243 -17.19 10.91 -12.96
C VAL A 243 -15.68 10.83 -13.15
N LEU A 244 -15.15 9.68 -13.58
CA LEU A 244 -13.72 9.54 -13.87
C LEU A 244 -13.27 10.45 -15.02
N LEU A 245 -14.08 10.60 -16.06
CA LEU A 245 -13.81 11.54 -17.16
C LEU A 245 -13.81 12.99 -16.69
N HIS A 246 -14.69 13.36 -15.76
CA HIS A 246 -14.69 14.69 -15.14
C HIS A 246 -13.39 14.96 -14.36
N GLU A 247 -12.89 13.98 -13.60
CA GLU A 247 -11.62 14.10 -12.88
C GLU A 247 -10.42 14.17 -13.84
N VAL A 248 -10.47 13.43 -14.94
CA VAL A 248 -9.46 13.52 -16.02
C VAL A 248 -9.45 14.90 -16.67
N VAL A 249 -10.62 15.47 -16.96
CA VAL A 249 -10.75 16.83 -17.51
C VAL A 249 -10.25 17.87 -16.49
N SER A 250 -10.54 17.67 -15.21
CA SER A 250 -10.05 18.52 -14.13
C SER A 250 -8.52 18.48 -14.02
N LEU A 251 -7.91 17.30 -14.09
CA LEU A 251 -6.47 17.13 -14.18
C LEU A 251 -5.89 17.81 -15.42
N HIS A 252 -6.55 17.71 -16.58
CA HIS A 252 -6.10 18.34 -17.81
C HIS A 252 -6.14 19.88 -17.72
N ARG A 253 -7.23 20.43 -17.17
CA ARG A 253 -7.37 21.86 -16.92
C ARG A 253 -6.32 22.36 -15.94
N ALA A 254 -6.03 21.57 -14.91
CA ALA A 254 -4.96 21.85 -13.96
C ALA A 254 -3.60 21.88 -14.69
N MET A 255 -3.25 20.85 -15.47
CA MET A 255 -1.99 20.79 -16.26
C MET A 255 -1.81 22.01 -17.16
N THR A 256 -2.87 22.41 -17.87
CA THR A 256 -2.85 23.61 -18.72
C THR A 256 -2.69 24.89 -17.91
N ALA A 257 -3.32 25.01 -16.75
CA ALA A 257 -3.17 26.19 -15.89
C ALA A 257 -1.76 26.31 -15.29
N ALA A 258 -1.10 25.20 -14.98
CA ALA A 258 0.23 25.19 -14.35
C ALA A 258 1.39 25.33 -15.34
N GLN A 259 1.27 24.75 -16.54
CA GLN A 259 2.34 24.68 -17.54
C GLN A 259 2.10 25.60 -18.75
N GLY A 260 0.90 26.20 -18.84
CA GLY A 260 0.49 26.94 -20.02
C GLY A 260 0.63 26.10 -21.29
N ASN A 261 1.29 26.68 -22.30
CA ASN A 261 1.46 26.05 -23.61
C ASN A 261 2.42 24.85 -23.59
N GLN A 262 3.30 24.71 -22.59
CA GLN A 262 4.28 23.61 -22.53
C GLN A 262 3.61 22.23 -22.39
N TRP A 263 2.45 22.17 -21.72
CA TRP A 263 1.67 20.95 -21.62
C TRP A 263 1.09 20.53 -22.98
N ALA A 264 0.46 21.47 -23.68
CA ALA A 264 -0.08 21.22 -25.02
C ALA A 264 1.03 20.85 -26.02
N GLU A 265 2.17 21.55 -25.95
CA GLU A 265 3.32 21.29 -26.81
C GLU A 265 3.91 19.89 -26.56
N TYR A 266 4.09 19.50 -25.30
CA TYR A 266 4.54 18.14 -24.97
C TYR A 266 3.56 17.07 -25.46
N LEU A 267 2.25 17.29 -25.30
CA LEU A 267 1.25 16.32 -25.75
C LEU A 267 1.32 16.10 -27.26
N LEU A 268 1.44 17.18 -28.02
CA LEU A 268 1.46 17.15 -29.48
C LEU A 268 2.79 16.64 -30.03
N THR A 269 3.92 17.02 -29.43
CA THR A 269 5.25 16.76 -29.98
C THR A 269 5.91 15.48 -29.47
N ALA A 270 5.61 15.06 -28.23
CA ALA A 270 6.27 13.93 -27.59
C ALA A 270 5.29 12.79 -27.26
N TYR A 271 4.16 13.09 -26.62
CA TYR A 271 3.30 12.05 -26.06
C TYR A 271 2.42 11.35 -27.09
N LEU A 272 1.56 12.07 -27.81
CA LEU A 272 0.61 11.48 -28.77
C LEU A 272 1.31 10.72 -29.91
N PRO A 273 2.42 11.21 -30.49
CA PRO A 273 3.19 10.43 -31.47
C PRO A 273 3.71 9.10 -30.90
N SER A 274 4.10 9.05 -29.63
CA SER A 274 4.57 7.83 -28.95
C SER A 274 3.46 6.80 -28.69
N VAL A 275 2.20 7.24 -28.60
CA VAL A 275 1.04 6.37 -28.46
C VAL A 275 0.69 5.77 -29.82
N GLN A 276 0.74 6.58 -30.88
CA GLN A 276 0.44 6.13 -32.24
C GLN A 276 1.49 5.15 -32.79
N SER A 277 2.77 5.34 -32.46
CA SER A 277 3.82 4.37 -32.81
C SER A 277 3.62 3.00 -32.14
N ARG A 278 3.19 2.98 -30.87
CA ARG A 278 2.86 1.76 -30.13
C ARG A 278 1.61 1.05 -30.68
N GLN A 279 0.61 1.79 -31.13
CA GLN A 279 -0.56 1.20 -31.78
C GLN A 279 -0.23 0.61 -33.17
N ASN A 280 0.64 1.27 -33.94
CA ASN A 280 1.09 0.76 -35.25
C ASN A 280 1.95 -0.50 -35.11
N SER A 281 2.84 -0.56 -34.11
CA SER A 281 3.64 -1.76 -33.82
C SER A 281 2.79 -2.96 -33.42
N ARG A 282 1.64 -2.75 -32.75
CA ARG A 282 0.67 -3.82 -32.42
C ARG A 282 -0.20 -4.24 -33.60
N ARG A 283 -0.36 -3.40 -34.63
CA ARG A 283 -1.06 -3.77 -35.88
C ARG A 283 -0.15 -4.52 -36.86
N SER A 284 1.16 -4.25 -36.87
CA SER A 284 2.10 -4.91 -37.79
C SER A 284 2.48 -6.34 -37.40
N THR A 285 2.06 -6.83 -36.23
CA THR A 285 2.24 -8.22 -35.79
C THR A 285 1.12 -9.16 -36.23
N TRP A 286 0.13 -8.67 -36.98
CA TRP A 286 -0.79 -9.55 -37.69
C TRP A 286 -0.13 -10.02 -39.00
N PRO A 287 0.01 -11.33 -39.26
CA PRO A 287 0.54 -11.80 -40.53
C PRO A 287 -0.38 -11.31 -41.66
N PRO A 288 0.15 -11.04 -42.86
CA PRO A 288 -0.70 -10.72 -44.00
C PRO A 288 -1.69 -11.87 -44.17
N SER A 289 -2.98 -11.55 -44.20
CA SER A 289 -4.01 -12.51 -44.56
C SER A 289 -3.66 -13.05 -45.94
N SER A 290 -3.17 -14.29 -46.00
CA SER A 290 -2.95 -15.00 -47.24
C SER A 290 -4.30 -15.15 -47.94
N SER A 291 -4.56 -14.32 -48.94
CA SER A 291 -5.60 -14.57 -49.92
C SER A 291 -5.15 -15.76 -50.77
N SER A 292 -5.57 -16.96 -50.38
CA SER A 292 -5.58 -18.11 -51.29
C SER A 292 -6.69 -17.89 -52.31
N ARG A 293 -6.29 -17.70 -53.56
CA ARG A 293 -7.13 -17.88 -54.74
C ARG A 293 -6.80 -19.24 -55.35
#